data_AF-A0A4Q3AK50-F1
#
_entry.id   AF-A0A4Q3AK50-F1
#
_cell.length_a   1.000
_cell.length_b   1.000
_cell.length_c   1.000
_cell.angle_alpha   90.00
_cell.angle_beta   90.00
_cell.angle_gamma   90.00
#
_symmetry.space_group_name_H-M   'P 1'
#
loop_
_entity.id
_entity.type
_entity.pdbx_description
1 polymer ?
#
loop_
_entity_poly.entity_id
_entity_poly.type
_entity_poly.pdbx_seq_one_letter_code
_entity_poly.pdbx_strand_id
1 'polypeptide(L)'
;MAVIVIIRSFLVSINKRGILGILVRGITVAGGSKSKNKGSGYERDLCKFLGGVFNGSFIRSANSGAFVGGFNAARKAKLSDTQIRGQKGDLISPDHMPKLVIEAKFYGEFRFHQLIQPGAVPQLDEWIAQCLDASDEHDLWLICFKINLRGSFVVVPSKHAAEFTFGNHSVYNSEHGRFFVTEMTEFFTTNREAVLRLSA
;
A
#
# COMPACT_ATOMS: atom_id res chain seq x y z
N MET A 1 -14.93 36.47 -52.79
CA MET A 1 -13.78 35.63 -52.36
C MET A 1 -13.58 35.88 -50.88
N ALA A 2 -13.71 34.85 -50.06
CA ALA A 2 -13.89 34.96 -48.62
C ALA A 2 -12.55 35.02 -47.87
N VAL A 3 -12.45 35.90 -46.86
CA VAL A 3 -11.63 35.67 -45.66
C VAL A 3 -12.41 36.20 -44.46
N ILE A 4 -13.01 35.28 -43.70
CA ILE A 4 -13.68 35.56 -42.43
C ILE A 4 -12.64 35.30 -41.33
N VAL A 5 -12.23 36.34 -40.59
CA VAL A 5 -11.52 36.19 -39.31
C VAL A 5 -12.43 36.72 -38.22
N ILE A 6 -13.07 35.80 -37.49
CA ILE A 6 -13.88 36.12 -36.32
C ILE A 6 -12.93 36.30 -35.13
N ILE A 7 -12.68 37.55 -34.72
CA ILE A 7 -12.06 37.86 -33.43
C ILE A 7 -13.21 38.05 -32.43
N ARG A 8 -13.52 36.99 -31.67
CA ARG A 8 -14.41 37.10 -30.49
C ARG A 8 -13.68 37.89 -29.40
N SER A 9 -14.33 38.95 -28.93
CA SER A 9 -13.91 39.83 -27.84
C SER A 9 -13.47 39.05 -26.59
N PHE A 10 -12.27 39.34 -26.07
CA PHE A 10 -11.84 38.98 -24.72
C PHE A 10 -11.94 40.22 -23.82
N LEU A 11 -12.69 40.11 -22.71
CA LEU A 11 -12.60 41.09 -21.62
C LEU A 11 -11.33 40.81 -20.82
N VAL A 12 -10.39 41.76 -20.82
CA VAL A 12 -9.18 41.74 -20.00
C VAL A 12 -9.45 42.55 -18.73
N SER A 13 -9.35 41.94 -17.55
CA SER A 13 -9.34 42.65 -16.26
C SER A 13 -7.93 42.64 -15.68
N ILE A 14 -7.37 43.84 -15.45
CA ILE A 14 -6.04 44.05 -14.91
C ILE A 14 -6.17 44.39 -13.41
N ASN A 15 -5.58 43.60 -12.52
CA ASN A 15 -5.39 44.00 -11.12
C ASN A 15 -3.92 44.41 -10.89
N LYS A 16 -3.70 45.37 -9.98
CA LYS A 16 -2.48 46.17 -9.73
C LYS A 16 -1.21 45.41 -9.31
N ARG A 17 -1.10 44.10 -9.56
CA ARG A 17 0.11 43.30 -9.27
C ARG A 17 0.58 42.38 -10.40
N GLY A 18 0.16 42.62 -11.66
CA GLY A 18 0.90 42.15 -12.84
C GLY A 18 1.03 40.64 -13.06
N ILE A 19 0.05 39.83 -12.67
CA ILE A 19 0.03 38.39 -12.97
C ILE A 19 -1.06 38.07 -14.00
N LEU A 20 -0.66 37.49 -15.13
CA LEU A 20 -1.53 37.05 -16.22
C LEU A 20 -2.21 35.71 -15.83
N GLY A 21 -3.47 35.76 -15.41
CA GLY A 21 -4.27 34.56 -15.10
C GLY A 21 -5.39 34.34 -16.09
N ILE A 22 -5.33 33.25 -16.87
CA ILE A 22 -6.43 32.79 -17.73
C ILE A 22 -7.44 32.03 -16.85
N LEU A 23 -8.66 32.55 -16.70
CA LEU A 23 -9.74 31.88 -15.98
C LEU A 23 -10.64 31.13 -16.98
N VAL A 24 -10.38 29.83 -17.20
CA VAL A 24 -11.33 28.93 -17.88
C VAL A 24 -12.25 28.34 -16.81
N ARG A 25 -13.56 28.58 -16.94
CA ARG A 25 -14.60 27.87 -16.20
C ARG A 25 -14.59 26.39 -16.59
N GLY A 26 -13.78 25.60 -15.89
CA GLY A 26 -13.86 24.15 -15.85
C GLY A 26 -14.37 23.71 -14.49
N ILE A 27 -15.38 22.84 -14.48
CA ILE A 27 -15.66 21.99 -13.32
C ILE A 27 -14.36 21.22 -13.06
N THR A 28 -13.59 21.65 -12.07
CA THR A 28 -12.41 20.91 -11.64
C THR A 28 -12.93 19.71 -10.86
N VAL A 29 -13.21 18.62 -11.58
CA VAL A 29 -13.32 17.31 -10.93
C VAL A 29 -11.93 17.06 -10.38
N ALA A 30 -11.76 17.16 -9.06
CA ALA A 30 -10.52 16.83 -8.37
C ALA A 30 -10.24 15.33 -8.59
N GLY A 31 -9.66 14.99 -9.75
CA GLY A 31 -9.12 13.67 -10.00
C GLY A 31 -8.04 13.41 -8.96
N GLY A 32 -8.22 12.39 -8.13
CA GLY A 32 -7.19 11.94 -7.19
C GLY A 32 -5.84 11.89 -7.90
N SER A 33 -4.77 12.29 -7.19
CA SER A 33 -3.44 12.29 -7.78
C SER A 33 -3.17 10.94 -8.46
N LYS A 34 -2.44 10.93 -9.59
CA LYS A 34 -2.19 9.70 -10.36
C LYS A 34 -1.65 8.55 -9.47
N SER A 35 -0.93 8.89 -8.41
CA SER A 35 -0.47 7.96 -7.36
C SER A 35 -1.64 7.35 -6.56
N LYS A 36 -2.58 8.16 -6.07
CA LYS A 36 -3.77 7.71 -5.33
C LYS A 36 -4.67 6.79 -6.16
N ASN A 37 -4.90 7.11 -7.44
CA ASN A 37 -5.71 6.26 -8.32
C ASN A 37 -5.03 4.92 -8.61
N LYS A 38 -3.70 4.91 -8.77
CA LYS A 38 -2.91 3.70 -8.97
C LYS A 38 -2.88 2.81 -7.74
N GLY A 39 -2.59 3.37 -6.56
CA GLY A 39 -2.64 2.63 -5.28
C GLY A 39 -4.00 1.98 -5.06
N SER A 40 -5.07 2.77 -5.25
CA SER A 40 -6.44 2.28 -5.18
C SER A 40 -6.74 1.12 -6.14
N GLY A 41 -6.15 1.13 -7.35
CA GLY A 41 -6.28 0.03 -8.31
C GLY A 41 -5.57 -1.24 -7.83
N TYR A 42 -4.33 -1.10 -7.39
CA TYR A 42 -3.53 -2.24 -6.91
C TYR A 42 -4.14 -2.92 -5.69
N GLU A 43 -4.64 -2.16 -4.70
CA GLU A 43 -5.33 -2.72 -3.54
C GLU A 43 -6.54 -3.59 -3.94
N ARG A 44 -7.31 -3.17 -4.96
CA ARG A 44 -8.44 -3.98 -5.44
C ARG A 44 -7.98 -5.29 -6.08
N ASP A 45 -6.92 -5.24 -6.87
CA ASP A 45 -6.35 -6.43 -7.51
C ASP A 45 -5.79 -7.40 -6.46
N LEU A 46 -5.14 -6.85 -5.43
CA LEU A 46 -4.63 -7.62 -4.29
C LEU A 46 -5.79 -8.27 -3.50
N CYS A 47 -6.85 -7.53 -3.18
CA CYS A 47 -8.06 -8.09 -2.56
C CYS A 47 -8.62 -9.29 -3.34
N LYS A 48 -8.74 -9.15 -4.66
CA LYS A 48 -9.24 -10.24 -5.53
C LYS A 48 -8.31 -11.45 -5.52
N PHE A 49 -7.01 -11.21 -5.64
CA PHE A 49 -6.00 -12.26 -5.63
C PHE A 49 -6.03 -13.03 -4.30
N LEU A 50 -5.92 -12.34 -3.17
CA LEU A 50 -5.92 -12.96 -1.85
C LEU A 50 -7.26 -13.65 -1.56
N GLY A 51 -8.38 -13.07 -1.99
CA GLY A 51 -9.68 -13.72 -1.87
C GLY A 51 -9.80 -15.02 -2.65
N GLY A 52 -9.17 -15.09 -3.84
CA GLY A 52 -9.05 -16.33 -4.60
C GLY A 52 -8.16 -17.37 -3.94
N VAL A 53 -7.02 -16.95 -3.35
CA VAL A 53 -6.09 -17.87 -2.67
C VAL A 53 -6.70 -18.43 -1.39
N PHE A 54 -7.29 -17.57 -0.56
CA PHE A 54 -7.73 -17.94 0.79
C PHE A 54 -9.22 -18.29 0.90
N ASN A 55 -9.99 -18.14 -0.18
CA ASN A 55 -11.44 -18.35 -0.18
C ASN A 55 -12.15 -17.48 0.89
N GLY A 56 -11.87 -16.18 0.88
CA GLY A 56 -12.43 -15.21 1.81
C GLY A 56 -12.55 -13.81 1.21
N SER A 57 -13.40 -12.97 1.80
CA SER A 57 -13.59 -11.58 1.33
C SER A 57 -12.56 -10.65 1.98
N PHE A 58 -11.65 -10.12 1.16
CA PHE A 58 -10.76 -9.02 1.54
C PHE A 58 -11.39 -7.70 1.12
N ILE A 59 -11.44 -6.73 2.03
CA ILE A 59 -11.94 -5.39 1.73
C ILE A 59 -10.85 -4.36 1.98
N ARG A 60 -10.88 -3.26 1.21
CA ARG A 60 -9.95 -2.16 1.39
C ARG A 60 -10.30 -1.39 2.66
N SER A 61 -9.30 -1.01 3.44
CA SER A 61 -9.51 -0.10 4.56
C SER A 61 -9.97 1.27 4.06
N ALA A 62 -10.93 1.86 4.77
CA ALA A 62 -11.41 3.22 4.50
C ALA A 62 -10.41 4.30 4.96
N ASN A 63 -9.51 3.97 5.89
CA ASN A 63 -8.60 4.91 6.54
C ASN A 63 -7.14 4.56 6.22
N SER A 64 -6.77 4.55 4.93
CA SER A 64 -5.39 4.45 4.48
C SER A 64 -4.66 5.76 4.84
N GLY A 65 -4.22 5.87 6.08
CA GLY A 65 -3.56 7.04 6.65
C GLY A 65 -3.46 6.93 8.16
N ALA A 66 -2.23 6.85 8.66
CA ALA A 66 -1.83 6.76 10.07
C ALA A 66 -2.89 7.23 11.07
N PHE A 67 -3.56 6.30 11.76
CA PHE A 67 -4.43 6.67 12.87
C PHE A 67 -4.33 5.82 14.13
N VAL A 68 -3.50 4.77 14.16
CA VAL A 68 -3.31 3.97 15.38
C VAL A 68 -1.87 3.50 15.54
N GLY A 69 -0.93 4.44 15.59
CA GLY A 69 0.42 4.19 16.11
C GLY A 69 0.60 4.85 17.47
N GLY A 70 1.01 4.07 18.47
CA GLY A 70 1.71 4.49 19.70
C GLY A 70 1.01 5.37 20.75
N PHE A 71 0.16 6.32 20.38
CA PHE A 71 -0.36 7.35 21.30
C PHE A 71 -1.88 7.27 21.57
N ASN A 72 -2.59 6.38 20.86
CA ASN A 72 -4.05 6.23 20.94
C ASN A 72 -4.49 4.85 21.50
N ALA A 73 -3.68 4.19 22.32
CA ALA A 73 -4.08 2.96 23.01
C ALA A 73 -5.42 3.13 23.78
N ALA A 74 -5.69 4.32 24.29
CA ALA A 74 -6.94 4.69 24.95
C ALA A 74 -8.19 4.70 24.01
N ARG A 75 -8.01 4.76 22.67
CA ARG A 75 -9.12 4.69 21.70
C ARG A 75 -9.43 3.25 21.26
N LYS A 76 -8.47 2.31 21.34
CA LYS A 76 -8.71 0.88 21.03
C LYS A 76 -9.83 0.30 21.90
N ALA A 77 -10.00 0.79 23.14
CA ALA A 77 -11.04 0.32 24.07
C ALA A 77 -12.50 0.65 23.70
N LYS A 78 -12.74 1.51 22.69
CA LYS A 78 -14.10 1.92 22.25
C LYS A 78 -14.46 1.46 20.84
N LEU A 79 -13.56 0.75 20.16
CA LEU A 79 -13.73 0.36 18.77
C LEU A 79 -14.11 -1.12 18.68
N SER A 80 -14.99 -1.47 17.73
CA SER A 80 -15.28 -2.87 17.45
C SER A 80 -14.05 -3.56 16.82
N ASP A 81 -13.96 -4.88 16.95
CA ASP A 81 -12.84 -5.64 16.39
C ASP A 81 -12.64 -5.37 14.89
N THR A 82 -13.73 -5.20 14.14
CA THR A 82 -13.69 -4.81 12.72
C THR A 82 -13.07 -3.43 12.49
N GLN A 83 -13.35 -2.46 13.38
CA GLN A 83 -12.78 -1.12 13.29
C GLN A 83 -11.28 -1.13 13.62
N ILE A 84 -10.86 -1.94 14.58
CA ILE A 84 -9.44 -2.14 14.92
C ILE A 84 -8.72 -2.77 13.72
N ARG A 85 -9.27 -3.83 13.12
CA ARG A 85 -8.70 -4.47 11.93
C ARG A 85 -8.61 -3.53 10.73
N GLY A 86 -9.61 -2.67 10.54
CA GLY A 86 -9.60 -1.59 9.56
C GLY A 86 -8.53 -0.52 9.77
N GLN A 87 -7.84 -0.51 10.91
CA GLN A 87 -6.82 0.48 11.22
C GLN A 87 -5.40 -0.08 11.20
N LYS A 88 -5.21 -1.40 11.08
CA LYS A 88 -3.90 -2.05 11.15
C LYS A 88 -3.16 -2.14 9.81
N GLY A 89 -3.88 -2.13 8.69
CA GLY A 89 -3.27 -2.21 7.36
C GLY A 89 -4.22 -1.74 6.26
N ASP A 90 -3.73 -1.76 5.03
CA ASP A 90 -4.47 -1.29 3.85
C ASP A 90 -5.63 -2.23 3.47
N LEU A 91 -5.54 -3.52 3.81
CA LEU A 91 -6.60 -4.51 3.60
C LEU A 91 -7.10 -5.06 4.93
N ILE A 92 -8.43 -5.17 5.03
CA ILE A 92 -9.12 -5.91 6.10
C ILE A 92 -9.31 -7.34 5.62
N SER A 93 -8.73 -8.26 6.39
CA SER A 93 -8.76 -9.70 6.14
C SER A 93 -10.14 -10.33 6.43
N PRO A 94 -10.42 -11.54 5.93
CA PRO A 94 -11.62 -12.31 6.28
C PRO A 94 -11.67 -12.68 7.77
N ASP A 95 -12.85 -13.00 8.31
CA ASP A 95 -13.02 -13.28 9.75
C ASP A 95 -12.27 -14.50 10.27
N HIS A 96 -11.95 -15.47 9.41
CA HIS A 96 -11.12 -16.62 9.76
C HIS A 96 -9.61 -16.33 9.71
N MET A 97 -9.22 -15.10 9.40
CA MET A 97 -7.83 -14.62 9.38
C MET A 97 -7.70 -13.31 10.18
N PRO A 98 -8.10 -13.28 11.47
CA PRO A 98 -8.16 -12.04 12.25
C PRO A 98 -6.80 -11.39 12.47
N LYS A 99 -5.71 -12.16 12.49
CA LYS A 99 -4.33 -11.70 12.77
C LYS A 99 -3.55 -11.35 11.50
N LEU A 100 -4.12 -11.54 10.32
CA LEU A 100 -3.45 -11.16 9.08
C LEU A 100 -3.55 -9.65 8.87
N VAL A 101 -2.39 -8.99 8.81
CA VAL A 101 -2.24 -7.57 8.50
C VAL A 101 -1.51 -7.43 7.16
N ILE A 102 -2.12 -6.76 6.19
CA ILE A 102 -1.54 -6.56 4.86
C ILE A 102 -1.35 -5.06 4.60
N GLU A 103 -0.11 -4.67 4.37
CA GLU A 103 0.25 -3.35 3.85
C GLU A 103 0.46 -3.44 2.34
N ALA A 104 -0.13 -2.52 1.58
CA ALA A 104 -0.14 -2.57 0.12
C ALA A 104 0.59 -1.35 -0.48
N LYS A 105 1.72 -1.58 -1.16
CA LYS A 105 2.51 -0.50 -1.77
C LYS A 105 2.55 -0.64 -3.29
N PHE A 106 2.34 0.46 -4.03
CA PHE A 106 2.50 0.47 -5.49
C PHE A 106 3.35 1.64 -5.94
N TYR A 107 4.52 1.33 -6.51
CA TYR A 107 5.50 2.33 -6.95
C TYR A 107 5.93 2.09 -8.40
N GLY A 108 6.42 3.16 -9.04
CA GLY A 108 7.01 3.07 -10.39
C GLY A 108 8.37 2.38 -10.39
N GLU A 109 9.12 2.51 -9.30
CA GLU A 109 10.50 2.05 -9.17
C GLU A 109 10.77 1.56 -7.74
N PHE A 110 11.67 0.59 -7.63
CA PHE A 110 12.28 0.14 -6.38
C PHE A 110 13.71 -0.27 -6.66
N ARG A 111 14.63 0.12 -5.77
CA ARG A 111 16.06 -0.09 -5.96
C ARG A 111 16.48 -1.51 -5.52
N PHE A 112 16.08 -2.53 -6.30
CA PHE A 112 16.33 -3.94 -5.97
C PHE A 112 17.80 -4.27 -5.69
N HIS A 113 18.75 -3.59 -6.35
CA HIS A 113 20.18 -3.78 -6.09
C HIS A 113 20.56 -3.50 -4.64
N GLN A 114 19.84 -2.63 -3.93
CA GLN A 114 20.11 -2.32 -2.53
C GLN A 114 19.69 -3.46 -1.58
N LEU A 115 18.88 -4.44 -2.02
CA LEU A 115 18.56 -5.61 -1.20
C LEU A 115 19.77 -6.53 -0.98
N ILE A 116 20.76 -6.48 -1.88
CA ILE A 116 21.95 -7.35 -1.84
C ILE A 116 23.24 -6.58 -1.59
N GLN A 117 23.20 -5.24 -1.65
CA GLN A 117 24.33 -4.39 -1.31
C GLN A 117 24.33 -4.07 0.19
N PRO A 118 25.51 -3.78 0.78
CA PRO A 118 25.56 -3.27 2.14
C PRO A 118 24.83 -1.94 2.27
N GLY A 119 24.06 -1.78 3.35
CA GLY A 119 23.39 -0.52 3.70
C GLY A 119 21.87 -0.64 3.81
N ALA A 120 21.25 0.48 4.18
CA ALA A 120 19.81 0.59 4.34
C ALA A 120 19.11 0.73 2.98
N VAL A 121 17.85 0.31 2.92
CA VAL A 121 16.91 0.54 1.83
C VAL A 121 15.83 1.47 2.38
N PRO A 122 16.02 2.81 2.35
CA PRO A 122 15.18 3.74 3.11
C PRO A 122 13.69 3.61 2.81
N GLN A 123 13.35 3.34 1.55
CA GLN A 123 11.97 3.12 1.12
C GLN A 123 11.34 1.87 1.77
N LEU A 124 12.10 0.78 1.88
CA LEU A 124 11.62 -0.45 2.51
C LEU A 124 11.59 -0.30 4.05
N ASP A 125 12.58 0.37 4.63
CA ASP A 125 12.62 0.64 6.07
C ASP A 125 11.42 1.48 6.52
N GLU A 126 11.03 2.49 5.74
CA GLU A 126 9.82 3.28 5.99
C GLU A 126 8.56 2.40 6.04
N TRP A 127 8.42 1.47 5.10
CA TRP A 127 7.26 0.57 5.05
C TRP A 127 7.26 -0.43 6.21
N ILE A 128 8.44 -0.93 6.60
CA ILE A 128 8.61 -1.82 7.74
C ILE A 128 8.22 -1.10 9.04
N ALA A 129 8.71 0.14 9.25
CA ALA A 129 8.37 0.93 10.42
C ALA A 129 6.85 1.15 10.53
N GLN A 130 6.17 1.48 9.42
CA GLN A 130 4.71 1.63 9.37
C GLN A 130 3.99 0.35 9.81
N CYS A 131 4.45 -0.82 9.36
CA CYS A 131 3.85 -2.10 9.76
C CYS A 131 4.08 -2.42 11.23
N LEU A 132 5.29 -2.16 11.74
CA LEU A 132 5.63 -2.40 13.15
C LEU A 132 4.81 -1.50 14.09
N ASP A 133 4.56 -0.25 13.71
CA ASP A 133 3.74 0.68 14.50
C ASP A 133 2.26 0.27 14.58
N ALA A 134 1.76 -0.40 13.54
CA ALA A 134 0.35 -0.78 13.40
C ALA A 134 0.03 -2.20 13.92
N SER A 135 1.03 -3.09 13.94
CA SER A 135 0.85 -4.51 14.26
C SER A 135 1.05 -4.81 15.74
N ASP A 136 0.27 -5.74 16.28
CA ASP A 136 0.47 -6.28 17.63
C ASP A 136 1.39 -7.53 17.58
N GLU A 137 1.90 -7.98 18.73
CA GLU A 137 2.94 -9.03 18.82
C GLU A 137 2.63 -10.35 18.09
N HIS A 138 1.35 -10.73 18.05
CA HIS A 138 0.87 -11.99 17.47
C HIS A 138 0.31 -11.82 16.05
N ASP A 139 0.36 -10.62 15.48
CA ASP A 139 -0.11 -10.40 14.11
C ASP A 139 0.88 -10.99 13.10
N LEU A 140 0.34 -11.63 12.06
CA LEU A 140 1.09 -11.94 10.85
C LEU A 140 0.97 -10.73 9.93
N TRP A 141 1.98 -9.85 9.96
CA TRP A 141 2.03 -8.70 9.08
C TRP A 141 2.93 -8.97 7.86
N LEU A 142 2.45 -8.56 6.69
CA LEU A 142 3.14 -8.73 5.40
C LEU A 142 3.03 -7.44 4.59
N ILE A 143 4.11 -7.05 3.92
CA ILE A 143 4.10 -5.94 2.96
C ILE A 143 3.99 -6.53 1.55
N CYS A 144 2.86 -6.32 0.89
CA CYS A 144 2.64 -6.70 -0.50
C CYS A 144 2.89 -5.49 -1.38
N PHE A 145 3.94 -5.50 -2.19
CA PHE A 145 4.25 -4.35 -3.04
C PHE A 145 4.36 -4.71 -4.51
N LYS A 146 3.83 -3.83 -5.36
CA LYS A 146 3.94 -3.91 -6.82
C LYS A 146 4.90 -2.86 -7.32
N ILE A 147 5.74 -3.24 -8.26
CA ILE A 147 6.58 -2.32 -9.01
C ILE A 147 6.16 -2.37 -10.47
N ASN A 148 5.84 -1.20 -11.02
CA ASN A 148 5.28 -1.09 -12.36
C ASN A 148 6.21 -1.76 -13.40
N LEU A 149 5.66 -2.67 -14.21
CA LEU A 149 6.40 -3.42 -15.23
C LEU A 149 7.58 -4.27 -14.68
N ARG A 150 7.57 -4.61 -13.39
CA ARG A 150 8.61 -5.45 -12.75
C ARG A 150 8.05 -6.63 -11.98
N GLY A 151 6.84 -6.52 -11.44
CA GLY A 151 6.17 -7.63 -10.75
C GLY A 151 5.54 -7.22 -9.43
N SER A 152 5.09 -8.22 -8.69
CA SER A 152 4.53 -8.10 -7.34
C SER A 152 5.34 -8.96 -6.39
N PHE A 153 5.66 -8.41 -5.23
CA PHE A 153 6.59 -8.97 -4.26
C PHE A 153 5.99 -8.88 -2.87
N VAL A 154 6.50 -9.71 -1.97
CA VAL A 154 6.11 -9.73 -0.57
C VAL A 154 7.34 -9.65 0.33
N VAL A 155 7.21 -8.86 1.40
CA VAL A 155 8.18 -8.77 2.49
C VAL A 155 7.66 -9.60 3.66
N VAL A 156 8.49 -10.51 4.15
CA VAL A 156 8.17 -11.44 5.23
C VAL A 156 9.14 -11.26 6.39
N PRO A 157 8.67 -10.97 7.61
CA PRO A 157 9.53 -10.91 8.79
C PRO A 157 10.16 -12.27 9.11
N SER A 158 11.45 -12.27 9.45
CA SER A 158 12.18 -13.50 9.79
C SER A 158 11.58 -14.30 10.94
N LYS A 159 10.84 -13.65 11.85
CA LYS A 159 10.08 -14.30 12.94
C LYS A 159 9.19 -15.44 12.45
N HIS A 160 8.65 -15.32 11.23
CA HIS A 160 7.77 -16.33 10.63
C HIS A 160 8.45 -17.14 9.52
N ALA A 161 9.71 -16.85 9.18
CA ALA A 161 10.37 -17.46 8.03
C ALA A 161 10.54 -18.98 8.15
N ALA A 162 10.66 -19.51 9.37
CA ALA A 162 10.75 -20.96 9.59
C ALA A 162 9.45 -21.71 9.22
N GLU A 163 8.33 -21.00 9.13
CA GLU A 163 7.03 -21.56 8.78
C GLU A 163 6.74 -21.53 7.27
N PHE A 164 7.63 -20.90 6.49
CA PHE A 164 7.42 -20.64 5.07
C PHE A 164 8.50 -21.28 4.20
N THR A 165 8.08 -21.74 3.03
CA THR A 165 8.95 -22.15 1.93
C THR A 165 9.17 -20.97 1.00
N PHE A 166 10.44 -20.70 0.70
CA PHE A 166 10.84 -19.63 -0.22
C PHE A 166 11.50 -20.22 -1.46
N GLY A 167 11.08 -19.73 -2.64
CA GLY A 167 11.81 -19.91 -3.88
C GLY A 167 12.99 -18.93 -3.97
N ASN A 168 13.16 -18.28 -5.12
CA ASN A 168 14.14 -17.21 -5.28
C ASN A 168 13.78 -16.00 -4.40
N HIS A 169 14.66 -15.64 -3.48
CA HIS A 169 14.44 -14.56 -2.54
C HIS A 169 15.71 -13.79 -2.22
N SER A 170 15.54 -12.58 -1.70
CA SER A 170 16.62 -11.79 -1.08
C SER A 170 16.40 -11.73 0.42
N VAL A 171 17.50 -11.70 1.18
CA VAL A 171 17.49 -11.47 2.62
C VAL A 171 17.95 -10.05 2.89
N TYR A 172 17.09 -9.25 3.49
CA TYR A 172 17.36 -7.88 3.86
C TYR A 172 17.52 -7.78 5.38
N ASN A 173 18.64 -7.20 5.84
CA ASN A 173 18.88 -6.96 7.27
C ASN A 173 18.86 -5.44 7.49
N SER A 174 17.91 -4.96 8.28
CA SER A 174 17.79 -3.56 8.68
C SER A 174 17.91 -3.39 10.18
N GLU A 175 17.83 -2.15 10.65
CA GLU A 175 17.73 -1.85 12.09
C GLU A 175 16.47 -2.43 12.75
N HIS A 176 15.42 -2.68 11.96
CA HIS A 176 14.16 -3.25 12.41
C HIS A 176 14.17 -4.79 12.44
N GLY A 177 15.26 -5.42 12.01
CA GLY A 177 15.44 -6.87 12.02
C GLY A 177 15.76 -7.46 10.65
N ARG A 178 15.53 -8.77 10.51
CA ARG A 178 15.77 -9.51 9.27
C ARG A 178 14.46 -9.81 8.55
N PHE A 179 14.47 -9.62 7.23
CA PHE A 179 13.32 -9.76 6.35
C PHE A 179 13.67 -10.54 5.09
N PHE A 180 12.68 -11.22 4.54
CA PHE A 180 12.76 -11.94 3.28
C PHE A 180 11.92 -11.20 2.24
N VAL A 181 12.47 -10.98 1.05
CA VAL A 181 11.77 -10.38 -0.09
C VAL A 181 11.72 -11.39 -1.22
N THR A 182 10.51 -11.76 -1.64
CA THR A 182 10.28 -12.81 -2.65
C THR A 182 9.11 -12.44 -3.57
N GLU A 183 8.92 -13.17 -4.67
CA GLU A 183 7.75 -13.02 -5.55
C GLU A 183 6.46 -13.38 -4.79
N MET A 184 5.42 -12.55 -4.94
CA MET A 184 4.22 -12.58 -4.12
C MET A 184 3.31 -13.78 -4.43
N THR A 185 3.11 -14.07 -5.71
CA THR A 185 2.14 -15.06 -6.18
C THR A 185 2.57 -16.47 -5.76
N GLU A 186 3.81 -16.82 -6.05
CA GLU A 186 4.46 -18.06 -5.66
C GLU A 186 4.48 -18.21 -4.14
N PHE A 187 4.80 -17.14 -3.41
CA PHE A 187 4.78 -17.16 -1.95
C PHE A 187 3.41 -17.54 -1.40
N PHE A 188 2.34 -16.84 -1.78
CA PHE A 188 1.01 -17.08 -1.22
C PHE A 188 0.40 -18.41 -1.66
N THR A 189 0.67 -18.85 -2.88
CA THR A 189 0.19 -20.14 -3.38
C THR A 189 0.91 -21.31 -2.70
N THR A 190 2.23 -21.22 -2.53
CA THR A 190 3.04 -22.26 -1.87
C THR A 190 2.76 -22.32 -0.38
N ASN A 191 2.61 -21.17 0.27
CA ASN A 191 2.51 -21.07 1.73
C ASN A 191 1.07 -20.89 2.25
N ARG A 192 0.08 -21.20 1.42
CA ARG A 192 -1.34 -20.99 1.72
C ARG A 192 -1.73 -21.48 3.11
N GLU A 193 -1.42 -22.73 3.43
CA GLU A 193 -1.79 -23.35 4.72
C GLU A 193 -1.07 -22.72 5.91
N ALA A 194 0.20 -22.36 5.75
CA ALA A 194 0.97 -21.70 6.80
C ALA A 194 0.41 -20.30 7.10
N VAL A 195 0.06 -19.54 6.06
CA VAL A 195 -0.56 -18.22 6.22
C VAL A 195 -1.92 -18.34 6.93
N LEU A 196 -2.77 -19.29 6.51
CA LEU A 196 -4.05 -19.55 7.18
C LEU A 196 -3.86 -19.84 8.67
N ARG A 197 -2.99 -20.81 9.00
CA ARG A 197 -2.72 -21.22 10.39
C ARG A 197 -2.18 -20.07 11.26
N LEU A 198 -1.24 -19.28 10.73
CA LEU A 198 -0.62 -18.17 11.48
C LEU A 198 -1.56 -16.97 11.63
N SER A 199 -2.51 -16.82 10.71
CA SER A 199 -3.46 -15.71 10.71
C SER A 199 -4.76 -15.97 11.49
N ALA A 200 -5.03 -17.23 11.86
CA ALA A 200 -6.22 -17.66 12.58
C ALA A 200 -6.27 -17.15 14.03
#